data_AF-A0A2S0XPM5-F1
#
_entry.id   AF-A0A2S0XPM5-F1
#
_cell.length_a   1.000
_cell.length_b   1.000
_cell.length_c   1.000
_cell.angle_alpha   90.00
_cell.angle_beta   90.00
_cell.angle_gamma   90.00
#
_symmetry.space_group_name_H-M   'P 1'
#
loop_
_entity.id
_entity.type
_entity.pdbx_description
1 polymer ?
#
loop_
_entity_poly.entity_id
_entity_poly.type
_entity_poly.pdbx_seq_one_letter_code
_entity_poly.pdbx_strand_id
1 'polypeptide(L)' 'MTDAERIEELEAKSGQAYQVIGWLLSECGLFETAEGQRALDYFSEDAFDDDFLPWPATKDLGAKS' A
#
# COMPACT_ATOMS: atom_id res chain seq x y z
N MET A 1 5.36 -16.74 21.75
CA MET A 1 5.33 -15.47 21.01
C MET A 1 4.79 -14.41 21.94
N THR A 2 5.61 -13.42 22.22
CA THR A 2 5.24 -12.20 22.96
C THR A 2 4.51 -11.24 22.03
N ASP A 3 3.85 -10.24 22.60
CA ASP A 3 3.20 -9.20 21.79
C ASP A 3 4.24 -8.44 20.94
N ALA A 4 5.47 -8.25 21.45
CA ALA A 4 6.55 -7.61 20.72
C ALA A 4 7.00 -8.43 19.49
N GLU A 5 7.20 -9.74 19.65
CA GLU A 5 7.52 -10.63 18.52
C GLU A 5 6.41 -10.63 17.46
N ARG A 6 5.14 -10.58 17.89
CA ARG A 6 4.00 -10.50 16.97
C ARG A 6 3.96 -9.18 16.20
N ILE A 7 4.29 -8.05 16.85
CA ILE A 7 4.33 -6.74 16.20
C ILE A 7 5.44 -6.72 15.14
N GLU A 8 6.64 -7.21 15.46
CA GLU A 8 7.77 -7.30 14.52
C GLU A 8 7.41 -8.14 13.28
N GLU A 9 6.74 -9.28 13.45
CA GLU A 9 6.26 -10.10 12.32
C GLU A 9 5.23 -9.37 11.44
N LEU A 10 4.36 -8.56 12.05
CA LEU A 10 3.35 -7.78 11.32
C LEU A 10 4.00 -6.62 10.54
N GLU A 11 4.94 -5.91 11.14
CA GLU A 11 5.73 -4.86 10.48
C GLU A 11 6.51 -5.43 9.28
N ALA A 12 7.17 -6.57 9.47
CA ALA A 12 7.90 -7.25 8.40
C ALA A 12 6.98 -7.68 7.26
N LYS A 13 5.78 -8.19 7.57
CA LYS A 13 4.78 -8.57 6.58
C LYS A 13 4.20 -7.34 5.85
N SER A 14 4.02 -6.21 6.54
CA SER A 14 3.60 -4.95 5.90
C SER A 14 4.66 -4.46 4.91
N GLY A 15 5.94 -4.50 5.30
CA GLY A 15 7.06 -4.17 4.40
C GLY A 15 7.12 -5.07 3.15
N GLN A 16 6.83 -6.36 3.30
CA GLN A 16 6.69 -7.26 2.15
C GLN A 16 5.50 -6.89 1.25
N ALA A 17 4.36 -6.50 1.83
CA ALA A 17 3.20 -6.04 1.07
C ALA A 17 3.52 -4.77 0.27
N TYR A 18 4.21 -3.79 0.88
CA TYR A 18 4.71 -2.59 0.19
C TYR A 18 5.55 -2.95 -1.04
N GLN A 19 6.50 -3.89 -0.91
CA GLN A 19 7.36 -4.32 -2.02
C GLN A 19 6.57 -4.99 -3.15
N VAL A 20 5.66 -5.91 -2.82
CA VAL A 20 4.83 -6.61 -3.80
C VAL A 20 3.90 -5.64 -4.54
N ILE A 21 3.28 -4.71 -3.81
CA ILE A 21 2.39 -3.70 -4.39
C ILE A 21 3.18 -2.75 -5.29
N GLY A 22 4.34 -2.26 -4.83
CA GLY A 22 5.20 -1.40 -5.65
C GLY A 22 5.61 -2.06 -6.97
N TRP A 23 5.96 -3.35 -6.93
CA TRP A 23 6.23 -4.11 -8.14
C TRP A 23 5.01 -4.21 -9.06
N LEU A 24 3.83 -4.59 -8.54
CA LEU A 24 2.59 -4.68 -9.33
C LEU A 24 2.19 -3.32 -9.94
N LEU A 25 2.29 -2.24 -9.18
CA LEU A 25 2.02 -0.89 -9.66
C LEU A 25 2.97 -0.48 -10.79
N SER A 26 4.26 -0.84 -10.68
CA SER A 26 5.23 -0.61 -11.75
C SER A 26 4.86 -1.39 -13.01
N GLU A 27 4.57 -2.68 -12.89
CA GLU A 27 4.20 -3.54 -14.03
C GLU A 27 2.91 -3.07 -14.73
N CYS A 28 1.96 -2.51 -13.96
CA CYS A 28 0.72 -1.98 -14.50
C CYS A 28 0.81 -0.52 -14.97
N GLY A 29 1.97 0.14 -14.85
CA GLY A 29 2.13 1.56 -15.19
C GLY A 29 1.37 2.53 -14.26
N LEU A 30 1.04 2.08 -13.05
CA LEU A 30 0.31 2.82 -12.01
C LEU A 30 1.21 3.41 -10.93
N PHE A 31 2.51 3.09 -10.93
CA PHE A 31 3.45 3.52 -9.89
C PHE A 31 3.48 5.05 -9.70
N GLU A 32 3.42 5.81 -10.79
CA GLU A 32 3.48 7.28 -10.76
C GLU A 32 2.10 7.95 -10.63
N THR A 33 1.03 7.19 -10.38
CA THR A 33 -0.32 7.77 -10.20
C THR A 33 -0.58 8.09 -8.73
N ALA A 34 -1.48 9.05 -8.48
CA ALA A 34 -1.88 9.39 -7.12
C ALA A 34 -2.49 8.19 -6.37
N GLU A 35 -3.24 7.34 -7.07
CA GLU A 35 -3.82 6.12 -6.51
C GLU A 35 -2.74 5.07 -6.18
N GLY A 36 -1.72 4.93 -7.03
CA GLY A 36 -0.59 4.05 -6.77
C GLY A 36 0.25 4.51 -5.59
N GLN A 37 0.58 5.81 -5.53
CA GLN A 37 1.30 6.38 -4.39
C GLN A 37 0.49 6.29 -3.10
N ARG A 38 -0.83 6.54 -3.11
CA ARG A 38 -1.69 6.34 -1.93
C ARG A 38 -1.59 4.93 -1.36
N ALA A 39 -1.54 3.90 -2.22
CA ALA A 39 -1.37 2.54 -1.75
C ALA A 39 0.01 2.30 -1.11
N LEU A 40 1.07 2.87 -1.69
CA LEU A 40 2.42 2.75 -1.14
C LEU A 40 2.56 3.46 0.20
N ASP A 41 2.02 4.67 0.31
CA ASP A 41 2.00 5.45 1.55
C ASP A 41 1.33 4.65 2.66
N TYR A 42 0.14 4.09 2.40
CA TYR A 42 -0.62 3.28 3.36
C TYR A 42 0.17 2.11 3.95
N PHE A 43 0.91 1.36 3.13
CA PHE A 43 1.69 0.22 3.63
C PHE A 43 3.06 0.60 4.21
N SER A 44 3.50 1.85 4.04
CA SER A 44 4.75 2.36 4.61
C SER A 44 4.57 3.00 5.99
N GLU A 45 3.35 3.41 6.34
CA GLU A 45 3.02 4.05 7.61
C GLU A 45 2.60 3.02 8.67
N ASP A 46 2.83 3.36 9.94
CA ASP A 46 2.37 2.59 11.12
C ASP A 46 0.93 2.95 11.51
N ALA A 47 0.10 3.31 10.53
CA ALA A 47 -1.26 3.79 10.73
C ALA A 47 -2.25 2.93 9.93
N PHE A 48 -3.19 2.31 10.64
CA PHE A 48 -4.33 1.63 10.02
C PHE A 48 -5.45 2.62 9.72
N ASP A 49 -6.00 2.56 8.50
CA ASP A 49 -7.12 3.38 8.03
C ASP A 49 -8.26 2.46 7.57
N ASP A 50 -9.36 2.46 8.33
CA ASP A 50 -10.56 1.62 8.05
C ASP A 50 -11.30 2.09 6.79
N ASP A 51 -11.08 3.35 6.37
CA ASP A 51 -11.70 3.95 5.18
C ASP A 51 -10.78 3.90 3.94
N PHE A 52 -9.64 3.18 4.00
CA PHE A 52 -8.70 3.06 2.88
C PHE A 52 -9.37 2.51 1.59
N LEU A 53 -10.37 1.65 1.76
CA LEU A 53 -11.12 1.03 0.67
C LEU A 53 -12.40 1.85 0.34
N PRO A 54 -12.79 1.90 -0.94
CA PRO A 54 -12.27 1.14 -2.07
C PRO A 54 -10.93 1.67 -2.61
N TRP A 55 -10.14 0.76 -3.18
CA TRP A 55 -9.02 1.11 -4.05
C TRP A 55 -9.33 0.66 -5.49
N PRO A 56 -9.25 1.54 -6.49
CA PRO A 56 -8.99 2.98 -6.37
C PRO A 56 -10.16 3.75 -5.69
N ALA A 57 -9.84 4.88 -5.04
CA ALA A 57 -10.81 5.71 -4.29
C ALA A 57 -11.86 6.34 -5.22
N THR A 58 -11.47 6.55 -6.47
CA THR A 58 -12.38 6.90 -7.56
C THR A 58 -12.25 5.85 -8.67
N LYS A 59 -13.24 5.71 -9.55
CA LYS A 59 -13.15 4.80 -10.71
C LYS A 59 -12.10 5.22 -11.74
N ASP A 60 -11.49 6.39 -11.55
CA ASP A 60 -10.37 6.87 -12.35
C ASP A 60 -9.08 6.46 -11.65
N LEU A 61 -8.22 5.72 -12.36
CA LEU A 61 -6.90 5.31 -11.88
C LEU A 61 -5.90 6.48 -11.86
N GLY A 62 -6.37 7.71 -12.04
CA GLY A 62 -5.55 8.91 -12.15
C GLY A 62 -4.76 8.87 -13.45
N ALA A 63 -5.43 8.63 -14.58
CA ALA A 63 -4.79 8.70 -15.88
C ALA A 63 -4.10 10.07 -16.02
N LYS A 64 -2.79 10.08 -16.32
CA LYS A 64 -2.04 11.32 -16.53
C LYS A 64 -2.76 12.14 -17.62
N SER A 65 -3.29 13.29 -17.23
CA SER A 65 -3.59 14.41 -18.14
C SER A 65 -2.32 14.95 -18.74
#